data_AF-A0A2V7DTB1-F1
#
_entry.id   AF-A0A2V7DTB1-F1
#
_cell.length_a   1.000
_cell.length_b   1.000
_cell.length_c   1.000
_cell.angle_alpha   90.00
_cell.angle_beta   90.00
_cell.angle_gamma   90.00
#
_symmetry.space_group_name_H-M   'P 1'
#
loop_
_entity.id
_entity.type
_entity.pdbx_description
1 polymer ?
#
loop_
_entity_poly.entity_id
_entity_poly.type
_entity_poly.pdbx_seq_one_letter_code
_entity_poly.pdbx_strand_id
1 'polypeptide(L)'
;MILHRLVGLSLVTAVLALAPAAHASPPDQSRIPGLYDDADFDDVVLLITSNLGAIQPTLDWSSRAGARAVGLVTPRDTEPRPLFPLSSVLGRAPPLA
;
A
#
# COMPACT_ATOMS: atom_id res chain seq x y z
N MET A 1 -38.82 -2.74 10.94
CA MET A 1 -37.95 -1.56 11.18
C MET A 1 -37.06 -1.70 12.41
N ILE A 2 -37.57 -2.09 13.60
CA ILE A 2 -36.73 -2.29 14.81
C ILE A 2 -35.66 -3.37 14.65
N LEU A 3 -36.00 -4.55 14.11
CA LEU A 3 -35.04 -5.65 13.94
C LEU A 3 -33.85 -5.25 13.05
N HIS A 4 -34.11 -4.52 11.97
CA HIS A 4 -33.07 -4.04 11.05
C HIS A 4 -32.15 -3.03 11.71
N ARG A 5 -32.69 -2.18 12.59
CA ARG A 5 -31.88 -1.24 13.39
C ARG A 5 -30.99 -1.98 14.39
N LEU A 6 -31.51 -3.02 15.04
CA LEU A 6 -30.73 -3.84 15.97
C LEU A 6 -29.60 -4.59 15.25
N VAL A 7 -29.90 -5.19 14.09
CA VAL A 7 -28.89 -5.85 13.24
C VAL A 7 -27.83 -4.85 12.79
N GLY A 8 -28.24 -3.66 12.36
CA GLY A 8 -27.31 -2.59 11.99
C GLY A 8 -26.42 -2.17 13.16
N LEU A 9 -26.99 -1.94 14.34
CA LEU A 9 -26.25 -1.58 15.55
C LEU A 9 -25.28 -2.69 15.97
N SER A 10 -25.70 -3.96 15.93
CA SER A 10 -24.80 -5.07 16.25
C SER A 10 -23.65 -5.16 15.27
N LEU A 11 -23.90 -4.94 13.97
CA LEU A 11 -22.86 -4.98 12.95
C LEU A 11 -21.84 -3.85 13.15
N VAL A 12 -22.31 -2.61 13.33
CA VAL A 12 -21.44 -1.46 13.59
C VAL A 12 -20.60 -1.69 14.85
N THR A 13 -21.22 -2.20 15.92
CA THR A 13 -20.52 -2.49 17.18
C THR A 13 -19.45 -3.57 16.97
N ALA A 14 -19.77 -4.64 16.24
CA ALA A 14 -18.81 -5.70 15.92
C ALA A 14 -17.62 -5.16 15.11
N VAL A 15 -17.87 -4.37 14.06
CA VAL A 15 -16.83 -3.75 13.22
C VAL A 15 -15.91 -2.84 14.02
N LEU A 16 -16.48 -2.00 14.90
CA LEU A 16 -15.68 -1.11 15.75
C LEU A 16 -14.87 -1.86 16.80
N ALA A 17 -15.37 -3.00 17.29
CA ALA A 17 -14.70 -3.81 18.30
C ALA A 17 -13.60 -4.73 17.74
N LEU A 18 -13.65 -5.08 16.45
CA LEU A 18 -12.71 -5.99 15.80
C LEU A 18 -11.25 -5.53 15.90
N ALA A 19 -10.98 -4.26 15.60
CA ALA A 19 -9.62 -3.71 15.65
C ALA A 19 -9.02 -3.74 17.07
N PRO A 20 -9.62 -3.13 18.11
CA PRO A 20 -9.05 -3.19 19.46
C PRO A 20 -8.95 -4.62 20.01
N ALA A 21 -9.89 -5.51 19.66
CA ALA A 21 -9.80 -6.92 20.04
C ALA A 21 -8.59 -7.62 19.38
N ALA A 22 -8.29 -7.33 18.11
CA ALA A 22 -7.13 -7.87 17.42
C ALA A 22 -5.80 -7.37 18.01
N HIS A 23 -5.75 -6.11 18.45
CA HIS A 23 -4.54 -5.50 19.04
C HIS A 23 -4.33 -5.88 20.52
N ALA A 24 -5.33 -6.42 21.19
CA ALA A 24 -5.21 -6.89 22.58
C ALA A 24 -4.42 -8.21 22.69
N SER A 25 -4.40 -8.99 21.61
CA SER A 25 -3.57 -10.20 21.52
C SER A 25 -2.10 -9.81 21.27
N PRO A 26 -1.13 -10.48 21.91
CA PRO A 26 0.27 -10.30 21.56
C PRO A 26 0.48 -10.53 20.06
N PRO A 27 1.36 -9.74 19.40
CA PRO A 27 1.70 -9.99 18.00
C PRO A 27 2.20 -11.42 17.83
N ASP A 28 1.69 -12.11 16.80
CA ASP A 28 2.19 -13.43 16.44
C ASP A 28 3.70 -13.37 16.19
N GLN A 29 4.44 -14.28 16.82
CA GLN A 29 5.89 -14.36 16.71
C GLN A 29 6.33 -14.78 15.30
N SER A 30 5.45 -15.42 14.52
CA SER A 30 5.70 -15.77 13.13
C SER A 30 5.64 -14.56 12.17
N ARG A 31 5.12 -13.41 12.65
CA ARG A 31 4.88 -12.22 11.85
C ARG A 31 6.20 -11.56 11.46
N ILE A 32 6.44 -11.48 10.16
CA ILE A 32 7.55 -10.70 9.60
C ILE A 32 7.20 -9.20 9.71
N PRO A 33 8.01 -8.38 10.42
CA PRO A 33 7.79 -6.94 10.50
C PRO A 33 7.83 -6.27 9.13
N GLY A 34 6.97 -5.29 8.89
CA GLY A 34 6.89 -4.58 7.60
C GLY A 34 6.13 -5.31 6.50
N LEU A 35 5.69 -6.56 6.71
CA LEU A 35 4.97 -7.34 5.68
C LEU A 35 3.47 -7.49 5.97
N TYR A 36 3.10 -7.58 7.24
CA TYR A 36 1.74 -7.90 7.70
C TYR A 36 1.12 -6.81 8.58
N ASP A 37 1.83 -5.70 8.80
CA ASP A 37 1.54 -4.63 9.75
C ASP A 37 1.25 -3.28 9.10
N ASP A 38 0.87 -3.29 7.82
CA ASP A 38 0.57 -2.06 7.06
C ASP A 38 1.79 -1.13 6.91
N ALA A 39 2.99 -1.67 7.12
CA ALA A 39 4.26 -0.95 7.01
C ALA A 39 5.10 -1.39 5.78
N ASP A 40 4.45 -1.86 4.71
CA ASP A 40 5.09 -2.19 3.43
C ASP A 40 5.12 -1.01 2.43
N PHE A 41 4.63 0.17 2.84
CA PHE A 41 4.66 1.44 2.09
C PHE A 41 3.89 1.41 0.76
N ASP A 42 2.92 0.51 0.60
CA ASP A 42 2.07 0.49 -0.59
C ASP A 42 1.18 1.75 -0.69
N ASP A 43 0.80 2.34 0.45
CA ASP A 43 0.14 3.64 0.60
C ASP A 43 0.97 4.81 0.03
N VAL A 44 2.29 4.83 0.28
CA VAL A 44 3.22 5.83 -0.26
C VAL A 44 3.36 5.67 -1.76
N VAL A 45 3.48 4.43 -2.25
CA VAL A 45 3.52 4.16 -3.70
C VAL A 45 2.22 4.60 -4.35
N LEU A 46 1.07 4.30 -3.74
CA LEU A 46 -0.24 4.75 -4.20
C LEU A 46 -0.35 6.28 -4.21
N LEU A 47 0.14 6.96 -3.17
CA LEU A 47 0.15 8.43 -3.09
C LEU A 47 0.99 9.05 -4.22
N ILE A 48 2.19 8.54 -4.46
CA ILE A 48 3.08 9.06 -5.51
C ILE A 48 2.47 8.82 -6.90
N THR A 49 1.99 7.61 -7.16
CA THR A 49 1.47 7.21 -8.48
C THR A 49 0.11 7.83 -8.81
N SER A 50 -0.77 8.00 -7.82
CA SER A 50 -2.05 8.70 -8.00
C SER A 50 -1.87 10.17 -8.38
N ASN A 51 -0.86 10.85 -7.81
CA ASN A 51 -0.54 12.23 -8.17
C ASN A 51 0.05 12.33 -9.59
N LEU A 52 0.83 11.34 -10.04
CA LEU A 52 1.33 11.29 -11.43
C LEU A 52 0.22 11.03 -12.46
N GLY A 53 -0.82 10.27 -12.09
CA GLY A 53 -1.99 10.05 -12.95
C GLY A 53 -2.89 11.30 -13.12
N ALA A 54 -2.80 12.25 -12.20
CA ALA A 54 -3.54 13.53 -12.24
C ALA A 54 -2.83 14.61 -13.06
N ILE A 55 -1.56 14.41 -13.44
CA ILE A 55 -0.84 15.29 -14.35
C ILE A 55 -1.22 14.91 -15.78
N GLN A 56 -2.14 15.66 -16.39
CA GLN A 56 -2.26 15.71 -17.85
C GLN A 56 -0.85 15.95 -18.40
N PRO A 57 -0.30 15.11 -19.29
CA PRO A 57 1.01 15.36 -19.86
C PRO A 57 0.90 16.57 -20.80
N THR A 58 1.02 17.77 -20.27
CA THR A 58 1.45 18.93 -21.06
C THR A 58 2.91 18.67 -21.38
N LEU A 59 3.14 18.24 -22.62
CA LEU A 59 4.45 17.87 -23.15
C LEU A 59 5.25 19.15 -23.43
N ASP A 60 5.49 19.94 -22.38
CA ASP A 60 6.24 21.19 -22.46
C ASP A 60 7.66 20.91 -22.00
N TRP A 61 8.46 20.39 -22.93
CA TRP A 61 9.90 20.20 -22.74
C TRP A 61 10.58 21.58 -22.62
N SER A 62 10.58 22.12 -21.41
CA SER A 62 11.38 23.27 -21.02
C SER A 62 12.29 22.83 -19.87
N SER A 63 13.37 22.13 -20.23
CA SER A 63 14.41 21.69 -19.32
C SER A 63 15.24 22.88 -18.81
N ARG A 64 14.80 23.54 -17.74
CA ARG A 64 15.72 24.36 -16.93
C ARG A 64 15.28 24.51 -15.48
N ALA A 65 15.66 23.53 -14.67
CA ALA A 65 15.99 23.73 -13.27
C ALA A 65 17.17 22.79 -12.95
N GLY A 66 18.33 23.37 -12.63
CA GLY A 66 19.59 22.65 -12.49
C GLY A 66 19.60 21.74 -11.27
N ALA A 67 19.64 20.42 -11.49
CA ALA A 67 19.95 19.45 -10.47
C ALA A 67 21.46 19.43 -10.23
N ARG A 68 21.89 19.61 -8.97
CA ARG A 68 23.27 19.37 -8.56
C ARG A 68 23.53 17.87 -8.60
N ALA A 69 24.33 17.41 -9.56
CA ALA A 69 24.71 16.01 -9.69
C ALA A 69 25.58 15.58 -8.50
N VAL A 70 25.15 14.56 -7.75
CA VAL A 70 25.89 13.99 -6.60
C VAL A 70 26.74 12.77 -7.02
N GLY A 71 26.63 12.30 -8.27
CA GLY A 71 27.48 11.23 -8.80
C GLY A 71 27.06 10.82 -10.20
N LEU A 72 28.02 10.39 -11.00
CA LEU A 72 27.80 9.82 -12.32
C LEU A 72 27.50 8.31 -12.16
N VAL A 73 26.25 7.91 -12.36
CA VAL A 73 25.89 6.50 -12.52
C VAL A 73 25.91 6.20 -14.01
N THR A 74 26.80 5.31 -14.44
CA THR A 74 26.78 4.78 -15.81
C THR A 74 25.45 4.06 -16.03
N PRO A 75 24.62 4.47 -16.99
CA PRO A 75 23.41 3.74 -17.34
C PRO A 75 23.82 2.34 -17.79
N ARG A 76 23.39 1.31 -17.06
CA ARG A 76 23.42 -0.05 -17.59
C ARG A 76 22.21 -0.20 -18.49
N ASP A 77 22.40 -0.78 -19.67
CA ASP A 77 21.32 -1.13 -20.58
C ASP A 77 20.26 -1.90 -19.79
N THR A 78 19.16 -1.19 -19.49
CA THR A 78 18.01 -1.77 -18.83
C THR A 78 17.13 -2.22 -19.97
N GLU A 79 17.31 -3.47 -20.39
CA GLU A 79 16.34 -4.15 -21.25
C GLU A 79 14.94 -3.86 -20.71
N PRO A 80 13.97 -3.44 -21.57
CA PRO A 80 12.60 -3.21 -21.15
C PRO A 80 12.03 -4.50 -20.56
N ARG A 81 12.15 -4.67 -19.24
CA ARG A 81 11.57 -5.81 -18.55
C ARG A 81 10.05 -5.64 -18.63
N PRO A 82 9.32 -6.59 -19.22
CA PRO A 82 7.87 -6.56 -19.16
C PRO A 82 7.45 -6.46 -17.70
N LEU A 83 6.75 -5.38 -17.35
CA LEU A 83 6.11 -5.27 -16.05
C LEU A 83 4.91 -6.21 -16.09
N PHE A 84 5.12 -7.46 -15.68
CA PHE A 84 4.01 -8.33 -15.38
C PHE A 84 3.27 -7.69 -14.20
N PRO A 85 1.94 -7.48 -14.27
CA PRO A 85 1.20 -7.17 -13.06
C PRO A 85 1.47 -8.33 -12.11
N LEU A 86 2.20 -8.04 -11.02
CA LEU A 86 2.29 -8.97 -9.91
C LEU A 86 0.85 -9.14 -9.46
N SER A 87 0.26 -10.28 -9.80
CA SER A 87 -1.03 -10.65 -9.26
C SER A 87 -0.89 -10.55 -7.74
N SER A 88 -1.85 -9.87 -7.10
CA SER A 88 -2.04 -9.87 -5.65
C SER A 88 -2.44 -11.28 -5.23
N VAL A 89 -1.53 -12.23 -5.43
CA VAL A 89 -1.76 -13.66 -5.28
C VAL A 89 -1.94 -13.91 -3.79
N LEU A 90 -3.21 -14.05 -3.42
CA LEU A 90 -3.72 -15.00 -2.45
C LEU A 90 -2.89 -15.11 -1.15
N GLY A 91 -3.30 -14.34 -0.14
CA GLY A 91 -3.08 -14.69 1.26
C GLY A 91 -1.87 -14.02 1.92
N ARG A 92 -1.97 -12.73 2.25
CA ARG A 92 -1.11 -12.10 3.27
C ARG A 92 -1.65 -12.29 4.69
N ALA A 93 -2.34 -13.39 4.96
CA ALA A 93 -2.58 -13.75 6.35
C ALA A 93 -1.23 -14.25 6.90
N PRO A 94 -0.77 -13.78 8.07
CA PRO A 94 0.37 -14.40 8.73
C PRO A 94 0.13 -15.91 8.87
N PRO A 95 1.19 -16.74 8.79
CA PRO A 95 1.04 -18.18 8.95
C PRO A 95 0.40 -18.48 10.30
N LEU A 96 -0.55 -19.41 10.34
CA LEU A 96 -1.14 -19.85 11.60
C LEU A 96 -0.05 -20.52 12.44
N ALA A 97 0.04 -20.14 13.72
CA ALA A 97 0.90 -20.77 14.71
C ALA A 97 0.56 -22.26 14.94
#